data_AF-S8E5J5-F1
#
_entry.id   AF-S8E5J5-F1
#
_cell.length_a   1.000
_cell.length_b   1.000
_cell.length_c   1.000
_cell.angle_alpha   90.00
_cell.angle_beta   90.00
_cell.angle_gamma   90.00
#
_symmetry.space_group_name_H-M   'P 1'
#
loop_
_entity.id
_entity.type
_entity.pdbx_description
1 polymer ?
#
loop_
_entity_poly.entity_id
_entity_poly.type
_entity_poly.pdbx_seq_one_letter_code
_entity_poly.pdbx_strand_id
1 'polypeptide(L)'
;DYIHTAGATAIHQFCRIGSFSFVGGGSAVSQDVPKYTMVSGERASMRGLNLEGLKRAGFTVEQIKCLRAAYRRIFMSSDGLSIEDRLNHLENDNELGGVDAVRCMIRSIRDSFSEGRRGICKF
;
A
#
# COMPACT_ATOMS: atom_id res chain seq x y z
N ASP A 1 4.88 9.16 -8.11
CA ASP A 1 3.93 10.19 -8.63
C ASP A 1 2.73 10.35 -7.72
N TYR A 2 2.19 11.56 -7.62
CA TYR A 2 0.99 11.90 -6.83
C TYR A 2 1.07 11.54 -5.34
N ILE A 3 2.28 11.50 -4.80
CA ILE A 3 2.55 11.24 -3.38
C ILE A 3 2.33 12.52 -2.60
N HIS A 4 1.76 12.39 -1.40
CA HIS A 4 1.63 13.50 -0.47
C HIS A 4 2.37 13.17 0.83
N THR A 5 3.28 14.05 1.23
CA THR A 5 3.90 14.03 2.55
C THR A 5 3.46 15.28 3.30
N ALA A 6 2.86 15.11 4.48
CA ALA A 6 2.54 16.24 5.33
C ALA A 6 3.82 16.84 5.98
N GLY A 7 3.65 17.89 6.77
CA GLY A 7 4.78 18.61 7.39
C GLY A 7 5.61 17.72 8.33
N ALA A 8 6.90 18.02 8.42
CA ALA A 8 7.86 17.35 9.33
C ALA A 8 7.94 15.82 9.14
N THR A 9 7.82 15.34 7.91
CA THR A 9 7.98 13.92 7.59
C THR A 9 9.47 13.59 7.38
N ALA A 10 9.96 12.49 7.95
CA ALA A 10 11.29 11.95 7.69
C ALA A 10 11.18 10.62 6.95
N ILE A 11 11.91 10.48 5.83
CA ILE A 11 11.97 9.23 5.05
C ILE A 11 13.40 8.72 5.08
N HIS A 12 13.57 7.50 5.59
CA HIS A 12 14.88 6.88 5.69
C HIS A 12 15.44 6.53 4.30
N GLN A 13 16.76 6.61 4.14
CA GLN A 13 17.44 6.21 2.90
C GLN A 13 17.01 4.82 2.40
N PHE A 14 16.93 4.68 1.07
CA PHE A 14 16.51 3.48 0.33
C PHE A 14 15.04 3.05 0.46
N CYS A 15 14.21 3.78 1.22
CA CYS A 15 12.77 3.56 1.20
C CYS A 15 12.16 4.05 -0.13
N ARG A 16 11.14 3.33 -0.62
CA ARG A 16 10.30 3.78 -1.72
C ARG A 16 8.91 4.15 -1.20
N ILE A 17 8.40 5.27 -1.71
CA ILE A 17 7.01 5.69 -1.49
C ILE A 17 6.25 5.48 -2.79
N GLY A 18 5.24 4.60 -2.74
CA GLY A 18 4.41 4.24 -3.88
C GLY A 18 3.55 5.38 -4.37
N SER A 19 3.16 5.34 -5.65
CA SER A 19 2.26 6.34 -6.23
C SER A 19 0.95 6.44 -5.46
N PHE A 20 0.43 7.67 -5.35
CA PHE A 20 -0.82 8.00 -4.64
C PHE A 20 -0.81 7.65 -3.14
N SER A 21 0.35 7.39 -2.54
CA SER A 21 0.45 7.18 -1.10
C SER A 21 0.38 8.50 -0.33
N PHE A 22 -0.04 8.43 0.93
CA PHE A 22 -0.06 9.56 1.84
C PHE A 22 0.77 9.27 3.09
N VAL A 23 1.65 10.20 3.46
CA VAL A 23 2.43 10.13 4.68
C VAL A 23 1.97 11.24 5.62
N GLY A 24 1.46 10.85 6.80
CA GLY A 24 0.98 11.77 7.83
C GLY A 24 2.11 12.63 8.43
N GLY A 25 1.75 13.77 9.01
CA GLY A 25 2.73 14.73 9.52
C GLY A 25 3.52 14.17 10.70
N GLY A 26 4.77 14.59 10.85
CA GLY A 26 5.64 14.12 11.93
C GLY A 26 6.04 12.64 11.84
N SER A 27 5.80 11.98 10.70
CA SER A 27 6.06 10.54 10.59
C SER A 27 7.51 10.24 10.27
N ALA A 28 8.11 9.25 10.94
CA ALA A 28 9.40 8.68 10.52
C ALA A 28 9.19 7.34 9.80
N VAL A 29 9.36 7.37 8.47
CA VAL A 29 9.20 6.23 7.56
C VAL A 29 10.54 5.51 7.41
N SER A 30 10.62 4.27 7.91
CA SER A 30 11.85 3.46 7.90
C SER A 30 11.82 2.26 6.93
N GLN A 31 10.67 2.02 6.30
CA GLN A 31 10.40 0.94 5.35
C GLN A 31 9.54 1.48 4.20
N ASP A 32 9.32 0.67 3.15
CA ASP A 32 8.55 1.10 1.98
C ASP A 32 7.07 1.35 2.31
N VAL A 33 6.47 2.28 1.58
CA VAL A 33 5.03 2.55 1.60
C VAL A 33 4.46 2.09 0.26
N PRO A 34 3.67 0.99 0.22
CA PRO A 34 3.08 0.50 -1.03
C PRO A 34 2.21 1.54 -1.74
N LYS A 35 2.00 1.35 -3.05
CA LYS A 35 1.07 2.18 -3.84
C LYS A 35 -0.30 2.28 -3.15
N TYR A 36 -0.89 3.47 -3.23
CA TYR A 36 -2.25 3.76 -2.78
C TYR A 36 -2.47 3.75 -1.26
N THR A 37 -1.46 3.49 -0.43
CA THR A 37 -1.63 3.34 1.02
C THR A 37 -1.30 4.60 1.80
N MET A 38 -1.70 4.62 3.06
CA MET A 38 -1.39 5.68 4.01
C MET A 38 -0.50 5.14 5.13
N VAL A 39 0.44 5.95 5.59
CA VAL A 39 1.20 5.68 6.82
C VAL A 39 1.21 6.89 7.75
N SER A 40 1.30 6.66 9.06
CA SER A 40 1.52 7.74 10.04
C SER A 40 2.14 7.27 11.35
N GLY A 41 2.79 8.19 12.05
CA GLY A 41 3.28 8.04 13.43
C GLY A 41 4.79 8.16 13.57
N GLU A 42 5.27 8.36 14.82
CA GLU A 42 6.70 8.51 15.15
C GLU A 42 7.53 7.38 14.54
N ARG A 43 7.08 6.13 14.69
CA ARG A 43 7.49 5.02 13.82
C ARG A 43 6.33 4.71 12.88
N ALA A 44 6.44 5.13 11.63
CA ALA A 44 5.32 5.09 10.69
C ALA A 44 4.81 3.66 10.47
N SER A 45 3.50 3.47 10.67
CA SER A 45 2.78 2.23 10.38
C SER A 45 1.68 2.49 9.36
N MET A 46 1.24 1.44 8.67
CA MET A 46 0.14 1.47 7.71
C MET A 46 -1.17 1.86 8.40
N ARG A 47 -1.96 2.70 7.72
CA ARG A 47 -3.24 3.25 8.20
C ARG A 47 -4.37 3.05 7.20
N GLY A 48 -4.22 2.12 6.26
CA GLY A 48 -5.22 1.87 5.22
C GLY A 48 -4.83 2.42 3.85
N LEU A 49 -5.84 2.65 3.02
CA LEU A 49 -5.74 3.23 1.68
C LEU A 49 -5.91 4.75 1.72
N ASN A 50 -5.23 5.47 0.83
CA ASN A 50 -5.40 6.91 0.58
C ASN A 50 -6.68 7.17 -0.23
N LEU A 51 -7.83 6.83 0.36
CA LEU A 51 -9.11 6.87 -0.33
C LEU A 51 -9.47 8.27 -0.86
N GLU A 52 -9.14 9.31 -0.10
CA GLU A 52 -9.37 10.69 -0.54
C GLU A 52 -8.45 11.09 -1.70
N GLY A 53 -7.17 10.71 -1.66
CA GLY A 53 -6.24 10.93 -2.77
C GLY A 53 -6.66 10.19 -4.05
N LEU A 54 -7.13 8.94 -3.92
CA LEU A 54 -7.63 8.16 -5.05
C LEU A 54 -8.88 8.78 -5.67
N LYS A 55 -9.86 9.20 -4.85
CA LYS A 55 -11.07 9.89 -5.34
C LYS A 55 -10.72 11.19 -6.07
N ARG A 56 -9.83 12.01 -5.50
CA ARG A 56 -9.38 13.28 -6.11
C ARG A 56 -8.63 13.05 -7.43
N ALA A 57 -7.95 11.92 -7.55
CA ALA A 57 -7.28 11.50 -8.77
C ALA A 57 -8.22 10.85 -9.82
N GLY A 58 -9.52 10.77 -9.56
CA GLY A 58 -10.51 10.25 -10.51
C GLY A 58 -10.58 8.73 -10.60
N PHE A 59 -10.07 8.00 -9.60
CA PHE A 59 -10.29 6.54 -9.54
C PHE A 59 -11.78 6.23 -9.42
N THR A 60 -12.26 5.26 -10.18
CA THR A 60 -13.69 4.90 -10.20
C THR A 60 -14.12 4.30 -8.87
N VAL A 61 -15.43 4.33 -8.60
CA VAL A 61 -16.02 3.71 -7.41
C VAL A 61 -15.69 2.22 -7.38
N GLU A 62 -15.74 1.56 -8.53
CA GLU A 62 -15.42 0.15 -8.73
C GLU A 62 -13.94 -0.13 -8.42
N GLN A 63 -13.01 0.69 -8.95
CA GLN A 63 -11.58 0.55 -8.65
C GLN A 63 -11.30 0.70 -7.15
N ILE A 64 -11.89 1.70 -6.49
CA ILE A 64 -11.75 1.92 -5.04
C ILE A 64 -12.36 0.76 -4.25
N LYS A 65 -13.50 0.22 -4.69
CA LYS A 65 -14.13 -0.97 -4.08
C LYS A 65 -13.21 -2.18 -4.16
N CYS A 66 -12.60 -2.44 -5.33
CA CYS A 66 -11.66 -3.54 -5.52
C CYS A 66 -10.39 -3.36 -4.69
N LEU A 67 -9.80 -2.16 -4.65
CA LEU A 67 -8.64 -1.86 -3.80
C LEU A 67 -8.95 -2.08 -2.32
N ARG A 68 -10.13 -1.67 -1.84
CA ARG A 68 -10.57 -1.92 -0.45
C ARG A 68 -10.68 -3.41 -0.15
N ALA A 69 -11.27 -4.19 -1.07
CA ALA A 69 -11.39 -5.64 -0.90
C ALA A 69 -10.00 -6.31 -0.86
N ALA A 70 -9.12 -5.94 -1.79
CA ALA A 70 -7.75 -6.40 -1.86
C ALA A 70 -6.95 -6.05 -0.59
N TYR A 71 -7.01 -4.81 -0.12
CA TYR A 71 -6.32 -4.38 1.10
C TYR A 71 -6.74 -5.22 2.32
N ARG A 72 -8.05 -5.48 2.48
CA ARG A 72 -8.54 -6.32 3.58
C ARG A 72 -8.00 -7.75 3.49
N ARG A 73 -8.02 -8.35 2.30
CA ARG A 73 -7.50 -9.70 2.12
C ARG A 73 -5.99 -9.79 2.39
N ILE A 74 -5.21 -8.77 2.05
CA ILE A 74 -3.76 -8.78 2.26
C ILE A 74 -3.39 -8.53 3.73
N PHE A 75 -4.01 -7.53 4.37
CA PHE A 75 -3.50 -7.01 5.65
C PHE A 75 -4.42 -7.28 6.86
N MET A 76 -5.68 -7.62 6.63
CA MET A 76 -6.68 -7.78 7.70
C MET A 76 -7.26 -9.21 7.77
N SER A 77 -6.68 -10.16 7.03
CA SER A 77 -7.12 -11.56 7.09
C SER A 77 -6.64 -12.22 8.37
N SER A 78 -7.51 -13.00 9.00
CA SER A 78 -7.26 -13.79 10.20
C SER A 78 -7.02 -15.28 9.92
N ASP A 79 -6.76 -15.63 8.65
CA ASP A 79 -6.57 -17.00 8.16
C ASP A 79 -5.21 -17.62 8.50
N GLY A 80 -4.31 -16.85 9.13
CA GLY A 80 -2.96 -17.31 9.48
C GLY A 80 -2.01 -17.49 8.28
N LEU A 81 -2.45 -17.14 7.07
CA LEU A 81 -1.64 -17.26 5.86
C LEU A 81 -0.54 -16.20 5.84
N SER A 82 0.58 -16.53 5.19
CA SER A 82 1.66 -15.57 4.97
C SER A 82 1.19 -14.43 4.05
N ILE A 83 1.91 -13.30 4.05
CA ILE A 83 1.59 -12.22 3.12
C ILE A 83 1.73 -12.69 1.66
N GLU A 84 2.71 -13.54 1.36
CA GLU A 84 2.95 -14.03 0.01
C GLU A 84 1.80 -14.92 -0.47
N ASP A 85 1.30 -15.83 0.39
CA ASP A 85 0.15 -16.67 0.06
C ASP A 85 -1.10 -15.83 -0.22
N ARG A 86 -1.33 -14.77 0.57
CA ARG A 86 -2.46 -13.86 0.38
C ARG A 86 -2.33 -13.05 -0.91
N LEU A 87 -1.11 -12.66 -1.31
CA LEU A 87 -0.85 -12.01 -2.59
C LEU A 87 -1.10 -12.98 -3.76
N ASN A 88 -0.64 -14.24 -3.65
CA ASN A 88 -0.87 -15.28 -4.65
C ASN A 88 -2.37 -15.59 -4.83
N HIS A 89 -3.12 -15.73 -3.74
CA HIS A 89 -4.57 -15.93 -3.80
C HIS A 89 -5.29 -14.76 -4.46
N LEU A 90 -4.87 -13.53 -4.16
CA LEU A 90 -5.47 -12.34 -4.73
C LEU A 90 -5.17 -12.18 -6.23
N GLU A 91 -3.98 -12.57 -6.67
CA GLU A 91 -3.59 -12.54 -8.08
C GLU A 91 -4.37 -13.55 -8.94
N ASN A 92 -4.69 -14.72 -8.36
CA ASN A 92 -5.49 -15.76 -9.01
C ASN A 92 -7.02 -15.55 -8.88
N ASP A 93 -7.46 -14.51 -8.18
CA ASP A 93 -8.88 -14.19 -8.05
C ASP A 93 -9.40 -13.53 -9.34
N ASN A 94 -10.41 -14.14 -9.98
CA ASN A 94 -10.95 -13.66 -11.25
C ASN A 94 -11.60 -12.27 -11.18
N GLU A 95 -12.10 -11.84 -10.02
CA GLU A 95 -12.77 -10.55 -9.85
C GLU A 95 -11.76 -9.44 -9.51
N LEU A 96 -10.83 -9.71 -8.60
CA LEU A 96 -9.88 -8.71 -8.08
C LEU A 96 -8.56 -8.71 -8.83
N GLY A 97 -8.04 -9.87 -9.21
CA GLY A 97 -6.76 -10.03 -9.92
C GLY A 97 -6.76 -9.42 -11.32
N GLY A 98 -7.94 -9.34 -11.96
CA GLY A 98 -8.10 -8.69 -13.27
C GLY A 98 -8.02 -7.16 -13.25
N VAL A 99 -8.16 -6.53 -12.08
CA VAL A 99 -8.20 -5.06 -11.96
C VAL A 99 -6.78 -4.49 -11.94
N ASP A 100 -6.45 -3.62 -12.90
CA ASP A 100 -5.12 -3.00 -13.04
C ASP A 100 -4.60 -2.36 -11.75
N ALA A 101 -5.46 -1.62 -11.04
CA ALA A 101 -5.08 -0.99 -9.78
C ALA A 101 -4.69 -2.01 -8.70
N VAL A 102 -5.38 -3.15 -8.64
CA VAL A 102 -5.07 -4.23 -7.69
C VAL A 102 -3.75 -4.90 -8.09
N ARG A 103 -3.54 -5.21 -9.37
CA ARG A 103 -2.25 -5.73 -9.87
C ARG A 103 -1.08 -4.79 -9.57
N CYS A 104 -1.27 -3.49 -9.77
CA CYS A 104 -0.27 -2.48 -9.42
C CYS A 104 0.04 -2.47 -7.91
N MET A 105 -0.97 -2.66 -7.05
CA MET A 105 -0.77 -2.75 -5.61
C MET A 105 0.02 -4.01 -5.22
N ILE A 106 -0.36 -5.18 -5.75
CA ILE A 106 0.34 -6.46 -5.51
C ILE A 106 1.80 -6.34 -5.91
N ARG A 107 2.07 -5.86 -7.12
CA ARG A 107 3.43 -5.64 -7.63
C ARG A 107 4.22 -4.70 -6.73
N SER A 108 3.62 -3.58 -6.32
CA SER A 108 4.28 -2.62 -5.41
C SER A 108 4.66 -3.24 -4.07
N ILE A 109 3.88 -4.20 -3.57
CA ILE A 109 4.18 -4.90 -2.32
C ILE A 109 5.34 -5.87 -2.55
N ARG A 110 5.28 -6.73 -3.57
CA ARG A 110 6.37 -7.68 -3.90
C ARG A 110 7.69 -6.97 -4.18
N ASP A 111 7.66 -5.86 -4.91
CA ASP A 111 8.83 -5.02 -5.21
C ASP A 111 9.50 -4.45 -3.95
N SER A 112 8.84 -4.47 -2.79
CA SER A 112 9.40 -4.04 -1.50
C SER A 112 10.19 -5.15 -0.78
N PHE A 113 10.07 -6.40 -1.24
CA PHE A 113 10.75 -7.58 -0.70
C PHE A 113 11.84 -8.15 -1.62
N SER A 114 12.10 -7.51 -2.76
CA SER A 114 13.23 -7.88 -3.63
C SER A 114 14.58 -7.54 -2.98
N GLU A 115 15.66 -8.07 -3.57
CA GLU A 115 17.02 -7.88 -3.06
C GLU A 115 17.36 -6.38 -2.90
N GLY A 116 17.98 -6.04 -1.76
CA GLY A 116 18.35 -4.66 -1.43
C GLY A 116 17.19 -3.76 -0.99
N ARG A 117 15.97 -4.28 -0.83
CA ARG A 117 14.80 -3.52 -0.35
C ARG A 117 14.55 -3.70 1.15
N ARG A 118 13.69 -2.85 1.71
CA ARG A 118 13.51 -2.68 3.17
C ARG A 118 12.23 -3.30 3.73
N GLY A 119 11.49 -4.06 2.91
CA GLY A 119 10.14 -4.48 3.22
C GLY A 119 9.18 -3.29 3.31
N ILE A 120 7.95 -3.55 3.74
CA ILE A 120 6.89 -2.54 3.89
C ILE A 120 6.73 -2.11 5.35
N CYS A 121 6.21 -0.89 5.58
CA CYS A 121 5.80 -0.43 6.90
C CYS A 121 4.86 -1.45 7.58
N LYS A 122 4.99 -1.61 8.90
CA LYS A 122 4.14 -2.50 9.70
C LYS A 122 2.65 -2.19 9.49
N PHE A 123 1.82 -3.22 9.44
CA PHE A 123 0.37 -3.16 9.19
C PHE A 123 -0.39 -3.99 10.22
#